data_AF-A0A6P2RWN6-F1
#
_entry.id   AF-A0A6P2RWN6-F1
#
_cell.length_a   1.000
_cell.length_b   1.000
_cell.length_c   1.000
_cell.angle_alpha   90.00
_cell.angle_beta   90.00
_cell.angle_gamma   90.00
#
_symmetry.space_group_name_H-M   'P 1'
#
loop_
_entity.id
_entity.type
_entity.pdbx_description
1 polymer ?
#
loop_
_entity_poly.entity_id
_entity_poly.type
_entity_poly.pdbx_seq_one_letter_code
_entity_poly.pdbx_strand_id
1 'polypeptide(L)'
;MIPTLRLRDRLAPPGNHDAYKEVLDPHPHGGCIKVFDSTERQDRYIPIAEIHDEIYRGKITVLRAGKPRYSLAAQPDDAELHEHNQFARKIMGRIKEIQKQRGVSFRNAYHLMADEYQKNASQNSRPLPGQATMYRYRERDLAGEPMLRGKANQGNRSLRHPIEVINTICVVAEDLYLVPHSRLTLVDVLNEVNMRVHGELHPKVARPISLRFIQKTIQRYLSADPEHDRMLPEDAIAGKSIAAKRIIADLPFQRVEQDAVHLPFYVETEDGVTSDLWLIHAIDCATSYPLGWRLVVGSPTEREALACIEMYMAPLKLKQLKELGVDHDMNICGTPGLLVFDNGPENKSARIDNLEKLGTETRYCRGRAGQEKPFIERLNLSLKKAIGKLIGSTRFDDEDGTRDPVTLGDQARNCACCTATAASPNGCCRSPALMFSCWTIGEWLPSTRWFETICSR
;
A
#
# COMPACT_ATOMS: atom_id res chain seq x y z
N MET A 1 -3.13 -25.92 -40.41
CA MET A 1 -1.85 -25.73 -41.14
C MET A 1 -0.86 -26.71 -40.55
N ILE A 2 -0.46 -27.75 -41.28
CA ILE A 2 0.42 -28.81 -40.76
C ILE A 2 1.84 -28.22 -40.62
N PRO A 3 2.50 -28.35 -39.46
CA PRO A 3 3.85 -27.82 -39.29
C PRO A 3 4.84 -28.61 -40.16
N THR A 4 5.48 -27.94 -41.12
CA THR A 4 6.60 -28.52 -41.86
C THR A 4 7.76 -28.79 -40.91
N LEU A 5 8.13 -30.07 -40.77
CA LEU A 5 9.27 -30.53 -39.98
C LEU A 5 10.59 -30.06 -40.62
N ARG A 6 11.56 -29.70 -39.79
CA ARG A 6 12.88 -29.21 -40.21
C ARG A 6 13.98 -29.98 -39.50
N LEU A 7 15.17 -29.92 -40.08
CA LEU A 7 16.39 -30.46 -39.48
C LEU A 7 16.55 -29.93 -38.05
N ARG A 8 16.84 -30.84 -37.10
CA ARG A 8 16.96 -30.60 -35.65
C ARG A 8 15.68 -30.22 -34.91
N ASP A 9 14.51 -30.32 -35.54
CA ASP A 9 13.26 -30.28 -34.78
C ASP A 9 13.21 -31.47 -33.82
N ARG A 10 12.81 -31.24 -32.58
CA ARG A 10 12.60 -32.29 -31.58
C ARG A 10 11.11 -32.56 -31.41
N LEU A 11 10.71 -33.80 -31.59
CA LEU A 11 9.35 -34.29 -31.37
C LEU A 11 9.30 -34.89 -29.96
N ALA A 12 8.56 -34.26 -29.04
CA ALA A 12 8.52 -34.70 -27.65
C ALA A 12 7.07 -34.75 -27.13
N PRO A 13 6.72 -35.71 -26.26
CA PRO A 13 5.41 -35.76 -25.63
C PRO A 13 5.17 -34.52 -24.75
N PRO A 14 3.91 -34.06 -24.61
CA PRO A 14 3.57 -32.95 -23.73
C PRO A 14 4.02 -33.24 -22.29
N GLY A 15 4.83 -32.35 -21.71
CA GLY A 15 5.24 -32.45 -20.30
C GLY A 15 6.52 -33.25 -20.04
N ASN A 16 7.05 -33.99 -21.01
CA ASN A 16 8.38 -34.61 -20.89
C ASN A 16 9.23 -34.27 -22.13
N HIS A 17 9.99 -33.19 -22.02
CA HIS A 17 10.81 -32.69 -23.13
C HIS A 17 12.16 -33.42 -23.27
N ASP A 18 12.52 -34.28 -22.32
CA ASP A 18 13.79 -35.02 -22.32
C ASP A 18 13.71 -36.31 -23.16
N ALA A 19 12.51 -36.90 -23.26
CA ALA A 19 12.20 -37.99 -24.18
C ALA A 19 11.78 -37.42 -25.55
N TYR A 20 12.71 -37.30 -26.50
CA TYR A 20 12.46 -36.66 -27.79
C TYR A 20 13.00 -37.47 -28.98
N LYS A 21 12.40 -37.25 -30.15
CA LYS A 21 12.90 -37.71 -31.45
C LYS A 21 13.40 -36.51 -32.25
N GLU A 22 14.69 -36.41 -32.51
CA GLU A 22 15.30 -35.29 -33.25
C GLU A 22 15.37 -35.58 -34.75
N VAL A 23 14.83 -34.69 -35.58
CA VAL A 23 14.81 -34.86 -37.04
C VAL A 23 16.21 -34.69 -37.61
N LEU A 24 16.75 -35.76 -38.20
CA LEU A 24 18.06 -35.78 -38.86
C LEU A 24 17.97 -35.54 -40.37
N ASP A 25 16.89 -35.97 -41.00
CA ASP A 25 16.57 -35.64 -42.39
C ASP A 25 15.06 -35.41 -42.53
N PRO A 26 14.61 -34.17 -42.80
CA PRO A 26 13.20 -33.86 -42.97
C PRO A 26 12.65 -34.28 -44.35
N HIS A 27 13.49 -34.69 -45.31
CA HIS A 27 13.02 -35.11 -46.63
C HIS A 27 12.43 -36.53 -46.56
N PRO A 28 11.19 -36.74 -47.04
CA PRO A 28 10.58 -38.07 -47.03
C PRO A 28 11.29 -39.01 -48.00
N HIS A 29 11.78 -40.15 -47.49
CA HIS A 29 12.27 -41.28 -48.27
C HIS A 29 11.28 -42.43 -48.10
N GLY A 30 10.55 -42.79 -49.16
CA GLY A 30 9.51 -43.82 -49.08
C GLY A 30 8.34 -43.49 -48.12
N GLY A 31 8.07 -42.19 -47.89
CA GLY A 31 7.05 -41.74 -46.94
C GLY A 31 7.51 -41.65 -45.48
N CYS A 32 8.77 -41.98 -45.20
CA CYS A 32 9.37 -41.89 -43.86
C CYS A 32 10.40 -40.78 -43.78
N ILE A 33 10.60 -40.22 -42.59
CA ILE A 33 11.71 -39.29 -42.30
C ILE A 33 12.71 -39.92 -41.33
N LYS A 34 13.95 -39.46 -41.37
CA LYS A 34 15.01 -39.97 -40.48
C LYS A 34 15.05 -39.15 -39.19
N VAL A 35 14.97 -39.80 -38.04
CA VAL A 35 15.04 -39.18 -36.71
C VAL A 35 16.01 -39.92 -35.79
N PHE A 36 16.55 -39.23 -34.78
CA PHE A 36 17.30 -39.81 -33.67
C PHE A 36 16.40 -39.91 -32.45
N ASP A 37 16.20 -41.11 -31.91
CA ASP A 37 15.40 -41.35 -30.71
C ASP A 37 16.27 -41.19 -29.44
N SER A 38 15.98 -40.20 -28.59
CA SER A 38 16.80 -39.93 -27.40
C SER A 38 16.67 -41.01 -26.32
N THR A 39 15.54 -41.72 -26.29
CA THR A 39 15.26 -42.76 -25.28
C THR A 39 16.08 -44.00 -25.58
N GLU A 40 16.12 -44.40 -26.84
CA GLU A 40 16.82 -45.60 -27.28
C GLU A 40 18.23 -45.32 -27.83
N ARG A 41 18.58 -44.04 -28.00
CA ARG A 41 19.86 -43.54 -28.53
C ARG A 41 20.22 -44.11 -29.91
N GLN A 42 19.23 -44.24 -30.79
CA GLN A 42 19.43 -44.77 -32.14
C GLN A 42 18.68 -44.00 -33.23
N ASP A 43 19.19 -44.07 -34.45
CA ASP A 43 18.55 -43.53 -35.65
C ASP A 43 17.40 -44.42 -36.11
N ARG A 44 16.26 -43.84 -36.47
CA ARG A 44 15.06 -44.53 -36.94
C ARG A 44 14.42 -43.82 -38.12
N TYR A 45 13.73 -44.59 -38.96
CA TYR A 45 12.83 -44.06 -39.98
C TYR A 45 11.40 -44.16 -39.48
N ILE A 46 10.68 -43.04 -39.47
CA ILE A 46 9.30 -42.97 -38.97
C ILE A 46 8.39 -42.46 -40.10
N PRO A 47 7.22 -43.10 -40.33
CA PRO A 47 6.25 -42.62 -41.28
C PRO A 47 5.81 -41.18 -40.97
N ILE A 48 5.87 -40.29 -41.96
CA ILE A 48 5.50 -38.88 -41.77
C ILE A 48 4.01 -38.72 -41.41
N ALA A 49 3.16 -39.62 -41.93
CA ALA A 49 1.72 -39.62 -41.66
C ALA A 49 1.42 -39.88 -40.17
N GLU A 50 2.17 -40.79 -39.54
CA GLU A 50 2.03 -41.10 -38.11
C GLU A 50 2.42 -39.87 -37.26
N ILE A 51 3.54 -39.22 -37.59
CA ILE A 51 3.98 -38.01 -36.89
C ILE A 51 2.92 -36.90 -37.00
N HIS A 52 2.36 -36.69 -38.19
CA HIS A 52 1.31 -35.69 -38.39
C HIS A 52 0.05 -36.02 -37.59
N ASP A 53 -0.37 -37.28 -37.56
CA ASP A 53 -1.51 -37.74 -36.76
C ASP A 53 -1.27 -37.54 -35.26
N GLU A 54 -0.06 -37.83 -34.77
CA GLU A 54 0.29 -37.64 -33.36
C GLU A 54 0.36 -36.16 -32.97
N ILE A 55 0.89 -35.30 -33.85
CA ILE A 55 0.86 -33.84 -33.66
C ILE A 55 -0.59 -33.34 -33.61
N TYR A 56 -1.43 -33.81 -34.54
CA TYR A 56 -2.84 -33.40 -34.62
C TYR A 56 -3.63 -33.81 -33.37
N ARG A 57 -3.37 -35.02 -32.85
CA ARG A 57 -3.96 -35.53 -31.61
C ARG A 57 -3.34 -34.93 -30.34
N GLY A 58 -2.32 -34.08 -30.47
CA GLY A 58 -1.61 -33.46 -29.35
C GLY A 58 -0.76 -34.43 -28.53
N LYS A 59 -0.46 -35.62 -29.04
CA LYS A 59 0.38 -36.63 -28.36
C LYS A 59 1.86 -36.29 -28.39
N ILE A 60 2.29 -35.56 -29.41
CA ILE A 60 3.64 -35.04 -29.54
C ILE A 60 3.60 -33.55 -29.89
N THR A 61 4.60 -32.83 -29.42
CA THR A 61 4.80 -31.41 -29.65
C THR A 61 6.13 -31.21 -30.39
N VAL A 62 6.12 -30.28 -31.35
CA VAL A 62 7.33 -29.90 -32.08
C VAL A 62 8.05 -28.80 -31.31
N LEU A 63 9.17 -29.17 -30.70
CA LEU A 63 10.13 -28.31 -30.04
C LEU A 63 11.21 -27.90 -31.07
N ARG A 64 11.23 -26.62 -31.41
CA ARG A 64 12.21 -26.05 -32.33
C ARG A 64 13.09 -25.07 -31.56
N ALA A 65 14.40 -25.19 -31.70
CA ALA A 65 15.34 -24.24 -31.11
C ALA A 65 14.98 -22.82 -31.60
N GLY A 66 14.89 -21.86 -30.67
CA GLY A 66 14.53 -20.47 -30.98
C GLY A 66 13.03 -20.20 -31.20
N LYS A 67 12.14 -21.21 -31.17
CA LYS A 67 10.69 -21.00 -31.20
C LYS A 67 10.26 -20.11 -30.01
N PRO A 68 9.45 -19.07 -30.23
CA PRO A 68 8.95 -18.26 -29.12
C PRO A 68 8.03 -19.09 -28.23
N ARG A 69 8.10 -18.84 -26.92
CA ARG A 69 7.25 -19.48 -25.91
C ARG A 69 5.78 -19.19 -26.15
N TYR A 70 5.47 -17.94 -26.46
CA TYR A 70 4.14 -17.51 -26.88
C TYR A 70 4.16 -17.28 -28.39
N SER A 71 3.37 -18.09 -29.10
CA SER A 71 3.20 -17.93 -30.54
C SER A 71 2.53 -16.59 -30.86
N LEU A 72 2.61 -16.16 -32.12
CA LEU A 72 1.87 -14.99 -32.59
C LEU A 72 0.36 -15.15 -32.35
N ALA A 73 -0.19 -16.34 -32.62
CA ALA A 73 -1.60 -16.65 -32.40
C ALA A 73 -2.01 -16.66 -30.93
N ALA A 74 -1.08 -16.93 -30.00
CA ALA A 74 -1.32 -16.89 -28.56
C ALA A 74 -1.30 -15.47 -27.97
N GLN A 75 -1.18 -14.44 -28.81
CA GLN A 75 -1.20 -13.02 -28.43
C GLN A 75 -2.22 -12.27 -29.29
N PRO A 76 -3.53 -12.59 -29.20
CA PRO A 76 -4.57 -12.00 -30.07
C PRO A 76 -4.74 -10.50 -29.87
N ASP A 77 -4.49 -10.00 -28.65
CA ASP A 77 -4.74 -8.60 -28.28
C ASP A 77 -3.64 -7.62 -28.76
N ASP A 78 -2.51 -8.14 -29.28
CA ASP A 78 -1.41 -7.32 -29.78
C ASP A 78 -1.58 -7.04 -31.29
N ALA A 79 -2.57 -6.21 -31.63
CA ALA A 79 -2.91 -5.86 -33.01
C ALA A 79 -1.72 -5.31 -33.81
N GLU A 80 -0.88 -4.49 -33.16
CA GLU A 80 0.31 -3.89 -33.78
C GLU A 80 1.34 -4.95 -34.19
N LEU A 81 1.56 -5.97 -33.35
CA LEU A 81 2.45 -7.09 -33.66
C LEU A 81 1.92 -7.91 -34.85
N HIS A 82 0.62 -8.17 -34.92
CA HIS A 82 0.00 -8.91 -36.03
C HIS A 82 0.15 -8.15 -37.34
N GLU A 83 -0.16 -6.85 -37.37
CA GLU A 83 0.02 -6.02 -38.56
C GLU A 83 1.48 -5.95 -39.00
N HIS A 84 2.41 -5.72 -38.07
CA HIS A 84 3.84 -5.72 -38.37
C HIS A 84 4.30 -7.07 -38.94
N ASN A 85 3.80 -8.19 -38.41
CA ASN A 85 4.17 -9.52 -38.89
C ASN A 85 3.62 -9.78 -40.29
N GLN A 86 2.37 -9.40 -40.56
CA GLN A 86 1.76 -9.48 -41.88
C GLN A 86 2.54 -8.65 -42.90
N PHE A 87 2.91 -7.41 -42.54
CA PHE A 87 3.72 -6.56 -43.39
C PHE A 87 5.10 -7.17 -43.68
N ALA A 88 5.82 -7.63 -42.66
CA ALA A 88 7.13 -8.26 -42.82
C ALA A 88 7.06 -9.52 -43.73
N ARG A 89 6.02 -10.34 -43.57
CA ARG A 89 5.78 -11.52 -44.42
C ARG A 89 5.51 -11.15 -45.88
N LYS A 90 4.68 -10.12 -46.11
CA LYS A 90 4.39 -9.63 -47.47
C LYS A 90 5.67 -9.16 -48.17
N ILE A 91 6.49 -8.36 -47.49
CA ILE A 91 7.77 -7.88 -48.03
C ILE A 91 8.73 -9.04 -48.30
N MET A 92 8.87 -9.99 -47.36
CA MET A 92 9.74 -11.16 -47.57
C MET A 92 9.28 -12.02 -48.76
N GLY A 93 7.96 -12.24 -48.89
CA GLY A 93 7.38 -12.96 -50.02
C GLY A 93 7.76 -12.31 -51.35
N ARG A 94 7.62 -10.97 -51.44
CA ARG A 94 7.98 -10.21 -52.63
C ARG A 94 9.47 -10.30 -52.98
N ILE A 95 10.35 -10.24 -51.99
CA ILE A 95 11.80 -10.41 -52.21
C ILE A 95 12.10 -11.81 -52.78
N LYS A 96 11.48 -12.85 -52.23
CA LYS A 96 11.66 -14.23 -52.70
C LYS A 96 11.14 -14.43 -54.13
N GLU A 97 10.01 -13.79 -54.47
CA GLU A 97 9.50 -13.79 -55.85
C GLU A 97 10.49 -13.16 -56.81
N ILE A 98 11.04 -11.99 -56.50
CA ILE A 98 12.04 -11.31 -57.34
C ILE A 98 13.30 -12.15 -57.47
N GLN A 99 13.78 -12.77 -56.39
CA GLN A 99 14.91 -13.69 -56.45
C GLN A 99 14.63 -14.86 -57.42
N LYS A 100 13.45 -15.47 -57.33
CA LYS A 100 13.07 -16.60 -58.17
C LYS A 100 12.90 -16.20 -59.63
N GLN A 101 12.25 -15.07 -59.90
CA GLN A 101 11.95 -14.59 -61.26
C GLN A 101 13.20 -14.11 -61.99
N ARG A 102 14.13 -13.45 -61.29
CA ARG A 102 15.30 -12.81 -61.92
C ARG A 102 16.62 -13.54 -61.67
N GLY A 103 16.63 -14.61 -60.86
CA GLY A 103 17.84 -15.36 -60.53
C GLY A 103 18.89 -14.57 -59.76
N VAL A 104 18.48 -13.54 -59.00
CA VAL A 104 19.40 -12.61 -58.31
C VAL A 104 19.61 -12.95 -56.83
N SER A 105 20.70 -12.43 -56.27
CA SER A 105 21.00 -12.53 -54.85
C SER A 105 19.93 -11.83 -53.98
N PHE A 106 19.81 -12.24 -52.70
CA PHE A 106 18.83 -11.66 -51.77
C PHE A 106 19.04 -10.15 -51.59
N ARG A 107 20.30 -9.71 -51.57
CA ARG A 107 20.67 -8.29 -51.51
C ARG A 107 20.11 -7.51 -52.71
N ASN A 108 20.34 -8.01 -53.92
CA ASN A 108 19.88 -7.33 -55.13
C ASN A 108 18.34 -7.35 -55.24
N ALA A 109 17.71 -8.48 -54.89
CA ALA A 109 16.25 -8.55 -54.82
C ALA A 109 15.65 -7.59 -53.78
N TYR A 110 16.30 -7.41 -52.62
CA TYR A 110 15.88 -6.42 -51.63
C TYR A 110 15.95 -5.00 -52.19
N HIS A 111 17.05 -4.62 -52.85
CA HIS A 111 17.17 -3.28 -53.45
C HIS A 111 16.12 -3.03 -54.52
N LEU A 112 15.92 -3.99 -55.44
CA LEU A 112 14.88 -3.89 -56.47
C LEU A 112 13.48 -3.74 -55.87
N MET A 113 13.17 -4.54 -54.84
CA MET A 113 11.91 -4.45 -54.12
C MET A 113 11.76 -3.13 -53.37
N ALA A 114 12.83 -2.63 -52.74
CA ALA A 114 12.83 -1.36 -52.03
C ALA A 114 12.59 -0.18 -52.98
N ASP A 115 13.22 -0.19 -54.16
CA ASP A 115 13.00 0.81 -55.21
C ASP A 115 11.55 0.76 -55.72
N GLU A 116 11.00 -0.45 -55.96
CA GLU A 116 9.58 -0.64 -56.31
C GLU A 116 8.65 -0.12 -55.20
N TYR A 117 8.98 -0.37 -53.93
CA TYR A 117 8.19 0.06 -52.78
C TYR A 117 8.18 1.58 -52.66
N GLN A 118 9.35 2.21 -52.77
CA GLN A 118 9.52 3.66 -52.62
C GLN A 118 8.83 4.44 -53.74
N LYS A 119 8.83 3.93 -54.97
CA LYS A 119 8.09 4.53 -56.10
C LYS A 119 6.56 4.51 -55.90
N ASN A 120 6.06 3.51 -55.19
CA ASN A 120 4.62 3.34 -54.93
C ASN A 120 4.20 3.80 -53.53
N ALA A 121 5.13 4.34 -52.74
CA ALA A 121 4.86 4.74 -51.37
C ALA A 121 4.06 6.05 -51.34
N SER A 122 2.93 6.02 -50.66
CA SER A 122 2.18 7.22 -50.25
C SER A 122 2.69 7.78 -48.91
N GLN A 123 2.25 8.98 -48.54
CA GLN A 123 2.61 9.61 -47.26
C GLN A 123 2.19 8.79 -46.02
N ASN A 124 1.21 7.89 -46.18
CA ASN A 124 0.73 6.98 -45.13
C ASN A 124 1.34 5.56 -45.24
N SER A 125 2.28 5.34 -46.15
CA SER A 125 2.93 4.03 -46.31
C SER A 125 3.87 3.74 -45.15
N ARG A 126 3.82 2.52 -44.64
CA ARG A 126 4.66 2.08 -43.51
C ARG A 126 6.14 2.11 -43.92
N PRO A 127 7.07 2.52 -43.04
CA PRO A 127 8.49 2.49 -43.37
C PRO A 127 8.95 1.06 -43.66
N LEU A 128 9.72 0.90 -44.74
CA LEU A 128 10.29 -0.39 -45.12
C LEU A 128 11.32 -0.83 -44.07
N PRO A 129 11.36 -2.11 -43.66
CA PRO A 129 12.40 -2.60 -42.78
C PRO A 129 13.77 -2.49 -43.48
N GLY A 130 14.77 -2.01 -42.75
CA GLY A 130 16.14 -1.91 -43.27
C GLY A 130 16.70 -3.28 -43.69
N GLN A 131 17.70 -3.26 -44.58
CA GLN A 131 18.29 -4.46 -45.16
C GLN A 131 18.77 -5.47 -44.10
N ALA A 132 19.48 -5.00 -43.07
CA ALA A 132 19.96 -5.85 -41.98
C ALA A 132 18.81 -6.55 -41.24
N THR A 133 17.69 -5.86 -41.03
CA THR A 133 16.48 -6.43 -40.43
C THR A 133 15.87 -7.51 -41.32
N MET A 134 15.82 -7.28 -42.63
CA MET A 134 15.34 -8.28 -43.58
C MET A 134 16.23 -9.52 -43.64
N TYR A 135 17.55 -9.40 -43.50
CA TYR A 135 18.45 -10.55 -43.36
C TYR A 135 18.13 -11.36 -42.09
N ARG A 136 17.92 -10.71 -40.94
CA ARG A 136 17.50 -11.39 -39.70
C ARG A 136 16.16 -12.11 -39.86
N TYR A 137 15.20 -11.49 -40.56
CA TYR A 137 13.92 -12.12 -40.86
C TYR A 137 14.08 -13.33 -41.77
N ARG A 138 14.98 -13.24 -42.76
CA ARG A 138 15.29 -14.35 -43.66
C ARG A 138 15.91 -15.52 -42.91
N GLU A 139 16.87 -15.27 -42.03
CA GLU A 139 17.47 -16.31 -41.19
C GLU A 139 16.42 -17.01 -40.33
N ARG A 140 15.54 -16.24 -39.67
CA ARG A 140 14.43 -16.79 -38.89
C ARG A 140 13.47 -17.61 -39.75
N ASP A 141 13.10 -17.11 -40.92
CA ASP A 141 12.19 -17.81 -41.83
C ASP A 141 12.80 -19.10 -42.39
N LEU A 142 14.11 -19.10 -42.67
CA LEU A 142 14.91 -20.29 -43.02
C LEU A 142 15.08 -21.26 -41.84
N ALA A 143 15.06 -20.78 -40.60
CA ALA A 143 14.97 -21.61 -39.40
C ALA A 143 13.53 -22.08 -39.11
N GLY A 144 12.52 -21.45 -39.72
CA GLY A 144 11.10 -21.76 -39.49
C GLY A 144 10.58 -21.14 -38.21
N GLU A 145 11.24 -20.08 -37.75
CA GLU A 145 10.83 -19.23 -36.66
C GLU A 145 9.98 -18.07 -37.20
N PRO A 146 9.08 -17.51 -36.37
CA PRO A 146 8.41 -16.28 -36.75
C PRO A 146 9.41 -15.12 -36.84
N MET A 147 9.25 -14.30 -37.88
CA MET A 147 10.13 -13.14 -38.15
C MET A 147 10.15 -12.15 -36.98
N LEU A 148 9.00 -11.99 -36.32
CA LEU A 148 8.80 -11.14 -35.16
C LEU A 148 8.40 -11.96 -33.93
N ARG A 149 8.81 -11.49 -32.75
CA ARG A 149 8.43 -12.07 -31.45
C ARG A 149 7.70 -10.98 -30.65
N GLY A 150 6.55 -11.32 -30.10
CA GLY A 150 5.77 -10.39 -29.28
C GLY A 150 6.41 -10.07 -27.93
N LYS A 151 5.92 -9.00 -27.29
CA LYS A 151 6.44 -8.52 -25.99
C LYS A 151 6.32 -9.58 -24.88
N ALA A 152 5.37 -10.50 -24.97
CA ALA A 152 5.24 -11.61 -24.01
C ALA A 152 6.46 -12.55 -24.00
N ASN A 153 7.25 -12.57 -25.08
CA ASN A 153 8.50 -13.33 -25.18
C ASN A 153 9.74 -12.52 -24.77
N GLN A 154 9.57 -11.28 -24.31
CA GLN A 154 10.65 -10.45 -23.79
C GLN A 154 10.84 -10.66 -22.28
N GLY A 155 12.03 -10.33 -21.81
CA GLY A 155 12.42 -10.43 -20.40
C GLY A 155 13.16 -11.74 -20.10
N ASN A 156 14.19 -11.63 -19.26
CA ASN A 156 14.88 -12.80 -18.75
C ASN A 156 14.01 -13.43 -17.66
N ARG A 157 13.36 -14.56 -17.98
CA ARG A 157 12.51 -15.30 -17.03
C ARG A 157 13.19 -16.54 -16.45
N SER A 158 14.44 -16.82 -16.82
CA SER A 158 15.25 -17.76 -16.06
C SER A 158 15.62 -17.13 -14.72
N LEU A 159 15.74 -17.96 -13.70
CA LEU A 159 16.22 -17.51 -12.40
C LEU A 159 17.64 -16.97 -12.58
N ARG A 160 17.88 -15.76 -12.06
CA ARG A 160 19.20 -15.12 -12.14
C ARG A 160 20.25 -15.88 -11.31
N HIS A 161 19.80 -16.50 -10.22
CA HIS A 161 20.60 -17.32 -9.33
C HIS A 161 19.91 -18.68 -9.13
N PRO A 162 20.64 -19.73 -8.73
CA PRO A 162 20.07 -21.02 -8.38
C PRO A 162 18.98 -20.90 -7.30
N ILE A 163 18.08 -21.87 -7.24
CA ILE A 163 16.95 -21.85 -6.29
C ILE A 163 17.44 -21.91 -4.84
N GLU A 164 18.56 -22.57 -4.61
CA GLU A 164 19.21 -22.72 -3.32
C GLU A 164 19.61 -21.35 -2.76
N VAL A 165 20.13 -20.45 -3.61
CA VAL A 165 20.46 -19.08 -3.22
C VAL A 165 19.22 -18.28 -2.83
N ILE A 166 18.11 -18.48 -3.56
CA ILE A 166 16.84 -17.83 -3.25
C ILE A 166 16.32 -18.31 -1.88
N ASN A 167 16.38 -19.62 -1.64
CA ASN A 167 15.97 -20.19 -0.36
C ASN A 167 16.82 -19.67 0.80
N THR A 168 18.15 -19.55 0.63
CA THR A 168 19.01 -18.94 1.65
C THR A 168 18.64 -17.49 1.94
N ILE A 169 18.33 -16.70 0.92
CA ILE A 169 17.83 -15.32 1.11
C ILE A 169 16.55 -15.32 1.94
N CYS A 170 15.61 -16.22 1.62
CA CYS A 170 14.33 -16.28 2.32
C CYS A 170 14.53 -16.62 3.81
N VAL A 171 15.28 -17.67 4.11
CA VAL A 171 15.56 -18.10 5.50
C VAL A 171 16.23 -16.99 6.30
N VAL A 172 17.28 -16.36 5.76
CA VAL A 172 17.98 -15.28 6.47
C VAL A 172 17.07 -14.07 6.70
N ALA A 173 16.19 -13.76 5.74
CA ALA A 173 15.26 -12.64 5.87
C ALA A 173 14.18 -12.91 6.93
N GLU A 174 13.60 -14.11 6.98
CA GLU A 174 12.63 -14.49 8.02
C GLU A 174 13.26 -14.47 9.41
N ASP A 175 14.47 -15.03 9.56
CA ASP A 175 15.13 -15.18 10.85
C ASP A 175 15.63 -13.84 11.43
N LEU A 176 16.10 -12.93 10.57
CA LEU A 176 16.83 -11.73 11.01
C LEU A 176 16.11 -10.43 10.72
N TYR A 177 15.36 -10.35 9.63
CA TYR A 177 14.86 -9.08 9.09
C TYR A 177 13.35 -8.89 9.25
N LEU A 178 12.54 -9.92 9.04
CA LEU A 178 11.08 -9.90 9.17
C LEU A 178 10.64 -10.28 10.59
N VAL A 179 11.37 -9.78 11.58
CA VAL A 179 11.08 -10.01 13.00
C VAL A 179 10.62 -8.70 13.63
N PRO A 180 9.53 -8.69 14.42
CA PRO A 180 9.06 -7.51 15.12
C PRO A 180 10.18 -6.83 15.92
N HIS A 181 10.29 -5.50 15.77
CA HIS A 181 11.35 -4.67 16.38
C HIS A 181 12.79 -5.01 15.96
N SER A 182 13.01 -5.80 14.90
CA SER A 182 14.36 -6.06 14.40
C SER A 182 15.06 -4.76 14.02
N ARG A 183 16.25 -4.54 14.60
CA ARG A 183 17.14 -3.43 14.24
C ARG A 183 18.01 -3.76 13.03
N LEU A 184 17.98 -5.00 12.56
CA LEU A 184 18.80 -5.43 11.42
C LEU A 184 18.23 -4.87 10.12
N THR A 185 19.13 -4.36 9.31
CA THR A 185 18.85 -3.71 8.03
C THR A 185 18.95 -4.70 6.87
N LEU A 186 18.47 -4.32 5.69
CA LEU A 186 18.69 -5.12 4.47
C LEU A 186 20.18 -5.27 4.12
N VAL A 187 21.05 -4.37 4.59
CA VAL A 187 22.50 -4.48 4.39
C VAL A 187 23.07 -5.61 5.25
N ASP A 188 22.55 -5.79 6.45
CA ASP A 188 22.97 -6.88 7.34
C ASP A 188 22.54 -8.24 6.78
N VAL A 189 21.29 -8.32 6.27
CA VAL A 189 20.80 -9.49 5.53
C VAL A 189 21.69 -9.79 4.33
N LEU A 190 22.07 -8.76 3.57
CA LEU A 190 22.94 -8.90 2.42
C LEU A 190 24.31 -9.49 2.79
N ASN A 191 24.91 -8.98 3.86
CA ASN A 191 26.20 -9.45 4.33
C ASN A 191 26.12 -10.91 4.76
N GLU A 192 25.10 -11.27 5.55
CA GLU A 192 24.88 -12.65 6.02
C GLU A 192 24.63 -13.62 4.85
N VAL A 193 23.76 -13.24 3.90
CA VAL A 193 23.50 -14.04 2.69
C VAL A 193 24.79 -14.23 1.89
N ASN A 194 25.55 -13.17 1.64
CA ASN A 194 26.79 -13.28 0.88
C ASN A 194 27.82 -14.15 1.59
N MET A 195 27.91 -14.11 2.93
CA MET A 195 28.78 -15.01 3.68
C MET A 195 28.38 -16.47 3.50
N ARG A 196 27.08 -16.80 3.56
CA ARG A 196 26.59 -18.19 3.41
C ARG A 196 26.65 -18.72 1.98
N VAL A 197 26.50 -17.85 0.99
CA VAL A 197 26.32 -18.25 -0.40
C VAL A 197 27.62 -18.21 -1.20
N HIS A 198 28.56 -17.32 -0.88
CA HIS A 198 29.81 -17.22 -1.65
C HIS A 198 30.76 -18.41 -1.44
N GLY A 199 31.05 -19.09 -2.54
CA GLY A 199 32.01 -20.18 -2.60
C GLY A 199 31.40 -21.57 -2.49
N GLU A 200 30.18 -21.68 -1.98
CA GLU A 200 29.42 -22.93 -1.94
C GLU A 200 28.33 -22.94 -3.02
N LEU A 201 27.36 -22.02 -2.93
CA LEU A 201 26.18 -21.96 -3.81
C LEU A 201 26.31 -20.90 -4.92
N HIS A 202 27.27 -19.99 -4.77
CA HIS A 202 27.59 -18.96 -5.75
C HIS A 202 29.10 -18.93 -6.04
N PRO A 203 29.52 -18.87 -7.31
CA PRO A 203 30.95 -18.96 -7.64
C PRO A 203 31.77 -17.87 -6.94
N LYS A 204 32.95 -18.23 -6.41
CA LYS A 204 33.87 -17.27 -5.74
C LYS A 204 34.30 -16.12 -6.67
N VAL A 205 34.34 -16.36 -7.97
CA VAL A 205 34.76 -15.40 -9.00
C VAL A 205 33.61 -14.50 -9.45
N ALA A 206 32.37 -14.85 -9.12
CA ALA A 206 31.20 -14.09 -9.54
C ALA A 206 30.95 -12.89 -8.61
N ARG A 207 30.37 -11.82 -9.15
CA ARG A 207 30.04 -10.61 -8.37
C ARG A 207 29.07 -10.95 -7.24
N PRO A 208 29.20 -10.32 -6.06
CA PRO A 208 28.28 -10.55 -4.97
C PRO A 208 26.81 -10.30 -5.32
N ILE A 209 25.94 -10.96 -4.58
CA ILE A 209 24.50 -10.75 -4.70
C ILE A 209 24.23 -9.28 -4.39
N SER A 210 23.41 -8.64 -5.22
CA SER A 210 23.11 -7.21 -5.03
C SER A 210 21.99 -7.03 -4.02
N LEU A 211 22.05 -5.95 -3.22
CA LEU A 211 20.97 -5.54 -2.30
C LEU A 211 19.60 -5.50 -2.99
N ARG A 212 19.54 -4.94 -4.20
CA ARG A 212 18.31 -4.84 -5.01
C ARG A 212 17.71 -6.21 -5.35
N PHE A 213 18.56 -7.23 -5.51
CA PHE A 213 18.08 -8.59 -5.75
C PHE A 213 17.45 -9.17 -4.49
N ILE A 214 18.11 -9.02 -3.32
CA ILE A 214 17.57 -9.47 -2.03
C ILE A 214 16.23 -8.81 -1.74
N GLN A 215 16.13 -7.48 -1.86
CA GLN A 215 14.87 -6.76 -1.66
C GLN A 215 13.74 -7.32 -2.55
N LYS A 216 14.03 -7.53 -3.85
CA LYS A 216 13.05 -8.11 -4.78
C LYS A 216 12.69 -9.55 -4.45
N THR A 217 13.64 -10.33 -3.95
CA THR A 217 13.41 -11.71 -3.54
C THR A 217 12.47 -11.76 -2.33
N ILE A 218 12.76 -10.96 -1.29
CA ILE A 218 11.89 -10.84 -0.11
C ILE A 218 10.48 -10.40 -0.53
N GLN A 219 10.38 -9.34 -1.35
CA GLN A 219 9.09 -8.83 -1.83
C GLN A 219 8.27 -9.83 -2.64
N ARG A 220 8.96 -10.73 -3.36
CA ARG A 220 8.31 -11.67 -4.26
C ARG A 220 7.92 -12.98 -3.59
N TYR A 221 8.72 -13.45 -2.64
CA TYR A 221 8.60 -14.80 -2.09
C TYR A 221 8.20 -14.85 -0.62
N LEU A 222 8.41 -13.77 0.14
CA LEU A 222 8.14 -13.75 1.58
C LEU A 222 7.01 -12.79 1.95
N SER A 223 7.19 -11.51 1.64
CA SER A 223 6.31 -10.46 2.17
C SER A 223 6.04 -9.37 1.15
N ALA A 224 4.76 -9.04 0.95
CA ALA A 224 4.37 -7.91 0.11
C ALA A 224 4.67 -6.55 0.76
N ASP A 225 4.66 -6.48 2.10
CA ASP A 225 5.00 -5.27 2.87
C ASP A 225 5.93 -5.63 4.04
N PRO A 226 7.25 -5.74 3.79
CA PRO A 226 8.23 -6.10 4.81
C PRO A 226 8.24 -5.17 6.03
N GLU A 227 7.81 -3.92 5.88
CA GLU A 227 7.74 -2.97 6.99
C GLU A 227 6.55 -3.28 7.90
N HIS A 228 5.42 -3.77 7.36
CA HIS A 228 4.29 -4.21 8.17
C HIS A 228 4.65 -5.43 9.02
N ASP A 229 5.33 -6.41 8.43
CA ASP A 229 5.72 -7.65 9.15
C ASP A 229 6.77 -7.40 10.24
N ARG A 230 7.47 -6.26 10.17
CA ARG A 230 8.42 -5.79 11.19
C ARG A 230 7.75 -5.03 12.35
N MET A 231 6.45 -4.77 12.27
CA MET A 231 5.66 -4.12 13.32
C MET A 231 4.93 -5.17 14.16
N LEU A 232 4.70 -4.87 15.44
CA LEU A 232 3.70 -5.63 16.21
C LEU A 232 2.32 -5.40 15.57
N PRO A 233 1.43 -6.41 15.55
CA PRO A 233 0.09 -6.27 14.95
C PRO A 233 -0.69 -5.05 15.49
N GLU A 234 -0.52 -4.72 16.77
CA GLU A 234 -1.18 -3.58 17.42
C GLU A 234 -0.63 -2.23 16.94
N ASP A 235 0.67 -2.13 16.68
CA ASP A 235 1.34 -0.90 16.25
C ASP A 235 1.26 -0.70 14.75
N ALA A 236 1.11 -1.80 13.99
CA ALA A 236 0.91 -1.76 12.55
C ALA A 236 -0.35 -0.95 12.17
N ILE A 237 -1.42 -1.05 12.97
CA ILE A 237 -2.66 -0.28 12.74
C ILE A 237 -2.36 1.22 12.82
N ALA A 238 -1.65 1.67 13.86
CA ALA A 238 -1.30 3.07 14.04
C ALA A 238 -0.25 3.53 13.00
N GLY A 239 0.87 2.80 12.88
CA GLY A 239 2.02 3.16 12.06
C GLY A 239 1.79 3.09 10.55
N LYS A 240 0.81 2.27 10.10
CA LYS A 240 0.37 2.20 8.69
C LYS A 240 -1.01 2.81 8.47
N SER A 241 -1.61 3.45 9.48
CA SER A 241 -2.86 4.17 9.29
C SER A 241 -2.63 5.33 8.33
N ILE A 242 -3.09 5.17 7.10
CA ILE A 242 -3.26 6.28 6.18
C ILE A 242 -4.69 6.75 6.36
N ALA A 243 -4.89 8.06 6.57
CA ALA A 243 -6.20 8.69 6.56
C ALA A 243 -6.81 8.62 5.13
N ALA A 244 -7.26 7.42 4.74
CA ALA A 244 -7.73 7.13 3.40
C ALA A 244 -9.16 7.62 3.14
N LYS A 245 -9.92 7.88 4.20
CA LYS A 245 -11.32 8.34 4.14
C LYS A 245 -11.42 9.73 4.77
N ARG A 246 -11.83 10.71 3.96
CA ARG A 246 -12.18 12.04 4.46
C ARG A 246 -13.50 11.93 5.23
N ILE A 247 -13.48 12.30 6.51
CA ILE A 247 -14.69 12.48 7.30
C ILE A 247 -15.24 13.87 6.98
N ILE A 248 -16.51 13.93 6.58
CA ILE A 248 -17.22 15.17 6.26
C ILE A 248 -18.45 15.23 7.17
N ALA A 249 -18.59 16.32 7.91
CA ALA A 249 -19.76 16.67 8.70
C ALA A 249 -20.25 18.03 8.18
N ASP A 250 -21.36 18.02 7.45
CA ASP A 250 -21.92 19.16 6.73
C ASP A 250 -22.84 20.02 7.61
N LEU A 251 -23.43 19.42 8.65
CA LEU A 251 -24.39 20.10 9.54
C LEU A 251 -23.96 20.01 11.01
N PRO A 252 -24.23 21.05 11.83
CA PRO A 252 -24.07 20.96 13.28
C PRO A 252 -24.83 19.76 13.84
N PHE A 253 -24.25 19.09 14.83
CA PHE A 253 -24.74 17.86 15.44
C PHE A 253 -24.86 16.65 14.50
N GLN A 254 -24.48 16.74 13.22
CA GLN A 254 -24.47 15.56 12.36
C GLN A 254 -23.49 14.49 12.89
N ARG A 255 -22.33 14.94 13.38
CA ARG A 255 -21.31 14.09 13.98
C ARG A 255 -20.69 14.82 15.16
N VAL A 256 -20.70 14.17 16.30
CA VAL A 256 -20.02 14.60 17.52
C VAL A 256 -18.99 13.56 17.90
N GLU A 257 -17.79 14.01 18.24
CA GLU A 257 -16.73 13.16 18.76
C GLU A 257 -16.56 13.46 20.26
N GLN A 258 -16.59 12.42 21.09
CA GLN A 258 -16.32 12.51 22.52
C GLN A 258 -15.10 11.66 22.88
N ASP A 259 -14.26 12.22 23.74
CA ASP A 259 -13.05 11.54 24.21
C ASP A 259 -12.73 11.91 25.66
N ALA A 260 -11.99 11.03 26.33
CA ALA A 260 -11.44 11.27 27.65
C ALA A 260 -9.93 11.45 27.56
N VAL A 261 -9.43 12.61 28.00
CA VAL A 261 -8.00 12.95 27.92
C VAL A 261 -7.44 13.20 29.31
N HIS A 262 -6.33 12.53 29.63
CA HIS A 262 -5.56 12.80 30.83
C HIS A 262 -4.87 14.17 30.71
N LEU A 263 -5.03 14.99 31.76
CA LEU A 263 -4.51 16.34 31.80
C LEU A 263 -3.12 16.39 32.47
N PRO A 264 -2.13 17.05 31.86
CA PRO A 264 -0.77 17.05 32.39
C PRO A 264 -0.55 18.19 33.40
N PHE A 265 -1.23 18.18 34.54
CA PHE A 265 -0.99 19.12 35.64
C PHE A 265 -1.40 18.58 37.01
N TYR A 266 -0.83 19.15 38.06
CA TYR A 266 -1.21 18.88 39.44
C TYR A 266 -2.29 19.85 39.93
N VAL A 267 -3.23 19.32 40.69
CA VAL A 267 -4.27 20.09 41.37
C VAL A 267 -4.26 19.75 42.85
N GLU A 268 -4.53 20.76 43.66
CA GLU A 268 -4.84 20.60 45.08
C GLU A 268 -6.34 20.36 45.23
N THR A 269 -6.69 19.20 45.80
CA THR A 269 -8.05 18.82 46.22
C THR A 269 -8.11 18.77 47.74
N GLU A 270 -9.32 18.59 48.30
CA GLU A 270 -9.51 18.44 49.75
C GLU A 270 -8.74 17.24 50.33
N ASP A 271 -8.49 16.22 49.51
CA ASP A 271 -7.75 15.00 49.86
C ASP A 271 -6.23 15.10 49.61
N GLY A 272 -5.75 16.23 49.08
CA GLY A 272 -4.34 16.49 48.81
C GLY A 272 -4.03 16.79 47.33
N VAL A 273 -2.75 16.78 46.97
CA VAL A 273 -2.30 17.04 45.60
C VAL A 273 -2.43 15.78 44.74
N THR A 274 -3.08 15.90 43.58
CA THR A 274 -3.26 14.81 42.62
C THR A 274 -2.92 15.22 41.20
N SER A 275 -2.37 14.29 40.42
CA SER A 275 -2.17 14.41 38.97
C SER A 275 -3.17 13.58 38.16
N ASP A 276 -3.98 12.74 38.80
CA ASP A 276 -4.92 11.86 38.11
C ASP A 276 -6.19 12.65 37.75
N LEU A 277 -6.06 13.46 36.70
CA LEU A 277 -7.08 14.37 36.24
C LEU A 277 -7.45 14.06 34.81
N TRP A 278 -8.74 13.83 34.59
CA TRP A 278 -9.27 13.52 33.27
C TRP A 278 -10.29 14.57 32.87
N LEU A 279 -10.22 14.97 31.60
CA LEU A 279 -11.26 15.75 30.96
C LEU A 279 -11.99 14.86 29.97
N ILE A 280 -13.28 14.63 30.23
CA ILE A 280 -14.18 14.12 29.19
C ILE A 280 -14.73 15.34 28.47
N HIS A 281 -14.63 15.38 27.14
CA HIS A 281 -15.18 16.49 26.37
C HIS A 281 -15.63 16.05 24.98
N ALA A 282 -16.54 16.83 24.42
CA ALA A 282 -17.15 16.58 23.13
C ALA A 282 -16.98 17.77 22.19
N ILE A 283 -16.82 17.48 20.90
CA ILE A 283 -16.69 18.48 19.83
C ILE A 283 -17.69 18.20 18.72
N ASP A 284 -18.33 19.25 18.22
CA ASP A 284 -19.10 19.19 16.98
C ASP A 284 -18.14 19.17 15.78
N CYS A 285 -18.19 18.13 14.93
CA CYS A 285 -17.23 17.99 13.83
C CYS A 285 -17.46 19.00 12.69
N ALA A 286 -18.67 19.53 12.53
CA ALA A 286 -18.98 20.48 11.45
C ALA A 286 -18.47 21.89 11.77
N THR A 287 -18.67 22.34 13.00
CA THR A 287 -18.31 23.69 13.47
C THR A 287 -17.01 23.74 14.25
N SER A 288 -16.45 22.59 14.65
CA SER A 288 -15.33 22.47 15.60
C SER A 288 -15.61 23.10 16.96
N TYR A 289 -16.88 23.30 17.32
CA TYR A 289 -17.27 23.92 18.59
C TYR A 289 -17.28 22.90 19.73
N PRO A 290 -16.62 23.17 20.87
CA PRO A 290 -16.70 22.32 22.06
C PRO A 290 -18.13 22.30 22.63
N LEU A 291 -18.74 21.12 22.63
CA LEU A 291 -20.14 20.92 23.00
C LEU A 291 -20.33 20.65 24.48
N GLY A 292 -19.50 19.83 25.11
CA GLY A 292 -19.62 19.55 26.54
C GLY A 292 -18.30 19.17 27.15
N TRP A 293 -18.18 19.30 28.47
CA TRP A 293 -16.97 18.92 29.20
C TRP A 293 -17.27 18.47 30.63
N ARG A 294 -16.47 17.54 31.15
CA ARG A 294 -16.54 17.09 32.54
C ARG A 294 -15.14 16.81 33.05
N LEU A 295 -14.73 17.59 34.04
CA LEU A 295 -13.47 17.36 34.76
C LEU A 295 -13.70 16.30 35.84
N VAL A 296 -12.81 15.32 35.88
CA VAL A 296 -12.87 14.16 36.78
C VAL A 296 -11.53 14.02 37.49
N VAL A 297 -11.59 13.83 38.81
CA VAL A 297 -10.43 13.41 39.62
C VAL A 297 -10.51 11.90 39.73
N GLY A 298 -9.47 11.20 39.31
CA GLY A 298 -9.48 9.75 39.14
C GLY A 298 -9.99 9.29 37.77
N SER A 299 -10.16 7.98 37.64
CA SER A 299 -10.61 7.35 36.40
C SER A 299 -12.02 7.79 35.97
N PRO A 300 -12.24 8.17 34.69
CA PRO A 300 -13.55 8.42 34.12
C PRO A 300 -14.52 7.23 34.32
N THR A 301 -15.78 7.53 34.63
CA THR A 301 -16.86 6.54 34.62
C THR A 301 -17.94 6.91 33.62
N GLU A 302 -18.83 5.97 33.36
CA GLU A 302 -20.00 6.14 32.52
C GLU A 302 -20.87 7.33 32.93
N ARG A 303 -20.97 7.60 34.24
CA ARG A 303 -21.77 8.72 34.73
C ARG A 303 -21.22 10.06 34.26
N GLU A 304 -19.90 10.23 34.26
CA GLU A 304 -19.27 11.46 33.80
C GLU A 304 -19.34 11.60 32.28
N ALA A 305 -19.23 10.48 31.54
CA ALA A 305 -19.44 10.45 30.10
C ALA A 305 -20.86 10.91 29.74
N LEU A 306 -21.89 10.38 30.41
CA LEU A 306 -23.28 10.78 30.22
C LEU A 306 -23.54 12.23 30.65
N ALA A 307 -22.90 12.72 31.72
CA ALA A 307 -23.03 14.12 32.15
C ALA A 307 -22.45 15.09 31.12
N CYS A 308 -21.38 14.71 30.43
CA CYS A 308 -20.84 15.46 29.29
C CYS A 308 -21.85 15.51 28.13
N ILE A 309 -22.50 14.39 27.82
CA ILE A 309 -23.53 14.29 26.78
C ILE A 309 -24.76 15.13 27.12
N GLU A 310 -25.24 15.02 28.36
CA GLU A 310 -26.39 15.77 28.87
C GLU A 310 -26.17 17.28 28.76
N MET A 311 -24.94 17.75 28.97
CA MET A 311 -24.59 19.17 28.89
C MET A 311 -24.93 19.83 27.55
N TYR A 312 -24.79 19.11 26.44
CA TYR A 312 -25.09 19.62 25.10
C TYR A 312 -26.41 19.11 24.53
N MET A 313 -26.99 18.05 25.08
CA MET A 313 -28.36 17.64 24.74
C MET A 313 -29.43 18.49 25.42
N ALA A 314 -29.09 19.10 26.56
CA ALA A 314 -29.95 20.02 27.31
C ALA A 314 -29.30 21.41 27.42
N PRO A 315 -30.08 22.50 27.67
CA PRO A 315 -29.56 23.86 27.78
C PRO A 315 -28.81 24.13 29.10
N LEU A 316 -27.98 23.20 29.58
CA LEU A 316 -27.31 23.23 30.88
C LEU A 316 -25.99 24.03 30.85
N LYS A 317 -25.39 24.21 29.67
CA LYS A 317 -24.08 24.84 29.50
C LYS A 317 -24.01 26.27 30.05
N LEU A 318 -25.03 27.11 29.83
CA LEU A 318 -25.02 28.51 30.33
C LEU A 318 -24.91 28.58 31.85
N LYS A 319 -25.62 27.70 32.56
CA LYS A 319 -25.59 27.67 34.02
C LYS A 319 -24.18 27.37 34.50
N GLN A 320 -23.52 26.38 33.90
CA GLN A 320 -22.17 25.97 34.26
C GLN A 320 -21.12 27.01 33.88
N LEU A 321 -21.23 27.64 32.71
CA LEU A 321 -20.36 28.76 32.33
C LEU A 321 -20.46 29.92 33.33
N LYS A 322 -21.68 30.25 33.76
CA LYS A 322 -21.92 31.27 34.79
C LYS A 322 -21.31 30.89 36.13
N GLU A 323 -21.43 29.63 36.56
CA GLU A 323 -20.77 29.11 37.77
C GLU A 323 -19.24 29.22 37.69
N LEU A 324 -18.67 29.06 36.49
CA LEU A 324 -17.23 29.22 36.22
C LEU A 324 -16.80 30.69 36.02
N GLY A 325 -17.75 31.64 36.01
CA GLY A 325 -17.46 33.05 35.75
C GLY A 325 -17.05 33.34 34.29
N VAL A 326 -17.45 32.48 33.35
CA VAL A 326 -17.20 32.65 31.91
C VAL A 326 -18.36 33.38 31.28
N ASP A 327 -18.08 34.55 30.69
CA ASP A 327 -19.05 35.32 29.92
C ASP A 327 -19.11 34.80 28.49
N HIS A 328 -20.14 34.01 28.19
CA HIS A 328 -20.33 33.43 26.87
C HIS A 328 -21.82 33.20 26.58
N ASP A 329 -22.31 33.88 25.55
CA ASP A 329 -23.74 33.94 25.21
C ASP A 329 -24.27 32.70 24.47
N MET A 330 -23.40 31.85 23.93
CA MET A 330 -23.82 30.75 23.06
C MET A 330 -24.15 29.48 23.85
N ASN A 331 -25.44 29.14 23.91
CA ASN A 331 -25.95 27.87 24.43
C ASN A 331 -26.33 26.92 23.29
N ILE A 332 -25.33 26.41 22.57
CA ILE A 332 -25.58 25.43 21.51
C ILE A 332 -25.99 24.11 22.17
N CYS A 333 -27.24 23.70 21.94
CA CYS A 333 -27.76 22.40 22.36
C CYS A 333 -28.46 21.68 21.19
N GLY A 334 -28.40 20.36 21.21
CA GLY A 334 -28.97 19.51 20.17
C GLY A 334 -28.69 18.03 20.40
N THR A 335 -29.46 17.19 19.71
CA THR A 335 -29.26 15.74 19.70
C THR A 335 -28.32 15.37 18.55
N PRO A 336 -27.15 14.77 18.82
CA PRO A 336 -26.25 14.31 17.76
C PRO A 336 -26.90 13.21 16.93
N GLY A 337 -26.74 13.28 15.62
CA GLY A 337 -27.10 12.19 14.70
C GLY A 337 -26.17 10.99 14.86
N LEU A 338 -24.86 11.25 14.90
CA LEU A 338 -23.82 10.25 15.18
C LEU A 338 -22.92 10.72 16.32
N LEU A 339 -22.75 9.89 17.33
CA LEU A 339 -21.82 10.08 18.44
C LEU A 339 -20.70 9.05 18.38
N VAL A 340 -19.46 9.52 18.31
CA VAL A 340 -18.27 8.69 18.15
C VAL A 340 -17.44 8.72 19.43
N PHE A 341 -17.15 7.52 19.94
CA PHE A 341 -16.39 7.31 21.16
C PHE A 341 -15.08 6.56 20.89
N ASP A 342 -14.12 6.72 21.80
CA ASP A 342 -13.06 5.72 21.98
C ASP A 342 -13.63 4.45 22.65
N ASN A 343 -12.90 3.35 22.55
CA ASN A 343 -13.26 2.04 23.08
C ASN A 343 -13.01 1.92 24.61
N GLY A 344 -13.01 3.05 25.32
CA GLY A 344 -12.80 3.15 26.77
C GLY A 344 -13.93 2.51 27.59
N PRO A 345 -13.64 2.04 28.82
CA PRO A 345 -14.64 1.40 29.68
C PRO A 345 -15.80 2.33 30.05
N GLU A 346 -15.58 3.64 30.13
CA GLU A 346 -16.58 4.65 30.44
C GLU A 346 -17.68 4.76 29.38
N ASN A 347 -17.39 4.38 28.13
CA ASN A 347 -18.36 4.44 27.04
C ASN A 347 -19.09 3.09 26.82
N LYS A 348 -18.74 2.03 27.56
CA LYS A 348 -19.27 0.67 27.37
C LYS A 348 -20.33 0.31 28.39
N SER A 349 -21.53 0.86 28.22
CA SER A 349 -22.66 0.54 29.09
C SER A 349 -23.98 0.49 28.35
N ALA A 350 -24.93 -0.26 28.93
CA ALA A 350 -26.31 -0.28 28.45
C ALA A 350 -26.98 1.11 28.48
N ARG A 351 -26.47 2.05 29.30
CA ARG A 351 -27.00 3.42 29.36
C ARG A 351 -26.49 4.28 28.20
N ILE A 352 -25.25 4.07 27.76
CA ILE A 352 -24.73 4.68 26.52
C ILE A 352 -25.46 4.10 25.31
N ASP A 353 -25.68 2.79 25.27
CA ASP A 353 -26.44 2.15 24.18
C ASP A 353 -27.89 2.68 24.10
N ASN A 354 -28.48 3.06 25.23
CA ASN A 354 -29.83 3.66 25.27
C ASN A 354 -29.91 5.05 24.60
N LEU A 355 -28.79 5.69 24.25
CA LEU A 355 -28.81 6.94 23.48
C LEU A 355 -29.42 6.75 22.08
N GLU A 356 -29.41 5.53 21.54
CA GLU A 356 -30.10 5.18 20.29
C GLU A 356 -31.61 5.44 20.39
N LYS A 357 -32.21 5.29 21.58
CA LYS A 357 -33.63 5.60 21.81
C LYS A 357 -33.93 7.10 21.71
N LEU A 358 -32.91 7.95 21.85
CA LEU A 358 -33.01 9.39 21.66
C LEU A 358 -32.74 9.81 20.21
N GLY A 359 -32.48 8.86 19.31
CA GLY A 359 -32.19 9.12 17.90
C GLY A 359 -30.72 9.37 17.59
N THR A 360 -29.80 9.03 18.50
CA THR A 360 -28.35 9.13 18.30
C THR A 360 -27.75 7.77 17.95
N GLU A 361 -27.14 7.65 16.77
CA GLU A 361 -26.32 6.48 16.43
C GLU A 361 -25.00 6.54 17.22
N THR A 362 -24.57 5.42 17.81
CA THR A 362 -23.28 5.33 18.52
C THR A 362 -22.26 4.56 17.68
N ARG A 363 -21.01 5.03 17.66
CA ARG A 363 -19.90 4.33 17.00
C ARG A 363 -18.66 4.32 17.89
N TYR A 364 -18.08 3.15 18.06
CA TYR A 364 -16.83 2.97 18.79
C TYR A 364 -15.67 2.87 17.81
N CYS A 365 -14.66 3.71 18.00
CA CYS A 365 -13.42 3.64 17.26
C CYS A 365 -12.65 2.36 17.59
N ARG A 366 -11.91 1.84 16.61
CA ARG A 366 -10.96 0.76 16.87
C ARG A 366 -9.84 1.26 17.77
N GLY A 367 -9.33 0.38 18.64
CA GLY A 367 -8.18 0.71 19.48
C GLY A 367 -6.99 1.17 18.62
N ARG A 368 -6.31 2.23 19.08
CA ARG A 368 -5.17 2.86 18.39
C ARG A 368 -5.47 3.35 16.95
N ALA A 369 -6.74 3.64 16.65
CA ALA A 369 -7.19 4.17 15.34
C ALA A 369 -7.61 5.66 15.42
N GLY A 370 -6.68 6.55 15.81
CA GLY A 370 -6.95 7.98 15.97
C GLY A 370 -7.49 8.67 14.70
N GLN A 371 -7.23 8.12 13.51
CA GLN A 371 -7.79 8.58 12.24
C GLN A 371 -9.32 8.48 12.16
N GLU A 372 -9.95 7.68 13.02
CA GLU A 372 -11.41 7.54 13.07
C GLU A 372 -12.08 8.64 13.90
N LYS A 373 -11.32 9.41 14.70
CA LYS A 373 -11.76 10.55 15.52
C LYS A 373 -10.83 11.79 15.42
N PRO A 374 -10.57 12.32 14.20
CA PRO A 374 -9.50 13.31 14.01
C PRO A 374 -9.81 14.71 14.58
N PHE A 375 -11.08 15.04 14.84
CA PHE A 375 -11.44 16.39 15.31
C PHE A 375 -11.16 16.50 16.82
N ILE A 376 -11.60 15.52 17.60
CA ILE A 376 -11.36 15.52 19.05
C ILE A 376 -9.87 15.30 19.37
N GLU A 377 -9.14 14.48 18.60
CA GLU A 377 -7.69 14.31 18.76
C GLU A 377 -6.93 15.62 18.50
N ARG A 378 -7.34 16.39 17.50
CA ARG A 378 -6.76 17.72 17.24
C ARG A 378 -7.10 18.71 18.37
N LEU A 379 -8.31 18.63 18.92
CA LEU A 379 -8.70 19.42 20.09
C LEU A 379 -7.86 19.05 21.31
N ASN A 380 -7.65 17.76 21.59
CA ASN A 380 -6.79 17.26 22.66
C ASN A 380 -5.37 17.83 22.56
N LEU A 381 -4.77 17.79 21.38
CA LEU A 381 -3.44 18.35 21.14
C LEU A 381 -3.40 19.86 21.40
N SER A 382 -4.41 20.59 20.93
CA SER A 382 -4.49 22.05 21.12
C SER A 382 -4.68 22.42 22.59
N LEU A 383 -5.52 21.64 23.29
CA LEU A 383 -5.80 21.78 24.72
C LEU A 383 -4.53 21.53 25.55
N LYS A 384 -3.83 20.41 25.34
CA LYS A 384 -2.58 20.09 26.06
C LYS A 384 -1.51 21.16 25.85
N LYS A 385 -1.41 21.73 24.64
CA LYS A 385 -0.51 22.85 24.36
C LYS A 385 -0.88 24.14 25.10
N ALA A 386 -2.17 24.43 25.24
CA ALA A 386 -2.65 25.59 25.99
C ALA A 386 -2.40 25.41 27.49
N ILE A 387 -2.72 24.24 28.03
CA ILE A 387 -2.57 23.90 29.45
C ILE A 387 -1.09 23.78 29.85
N GLY A 388 -0.21 23.34 28.95
CA GLY A 388 1.24 23.26 29.20
C GLY A 388 1.89 24.57 29.63
N LYS A 389 1.24 25.71 29.36
CA LYS A 389 1.72 27.05 29.77
C LYS A 389 1.32 27.42 31.20
N LEU A 390 0.44 26.64 31.83
CA LEU A 390 -0.05 26.93 33.17
C LEU A 390 0.95 26.48 34.24
N ILE A 391 1.03 27.26 35.31
CA ILE A 391 1.75 26.90 36.53
C ILE A 391 1.13 25.62 37.10
N GLY A 392 1.96 24.61 37.41
CA GLY A 392 1.51 23.28 37.83
C GLY A 392 1.44 22.24 36.70
N SER A 393 1.80 22.59 35.45
CA SER A 393 1.83 21.61 34.36
C SER A 393 3.07 20.71 34.38
N THR A 394 2.85 19.41 34.17
CA THR A 394 3.90 18.39 34.04
C THR A 394 4.44 18.25 32.62
N ARG A 395 3.90 19.01 31.66
CA ARG A 395 4.29 18.95 30.24
C ARG A 395 5.51 19.86 29.97
N PHE A 396 6.52 19.33 29.28
CA PHE A 396 7.70 20.07 28.81
C PHE A 396 8.09 19.58 27.41
N ASP A 397 8.38 20.50 26.48
CA ASP A 397 8.74 20.20 25.08
C ASP A 397 7.81 19.19 24.37
N ASP A 398 6.51 19.38 24.55
CA ASP A 398 5.45 18.52 24.00
C ASP A 398 5.37 17.08 24.56
N GLU A 399 6.13 16.77 25.60
CA GLU A 399 6.09 15.51 26.34
C GLU A 399 5.40 15.68 27.71
N ASP A 400 4.45 14.81 28.02
CA ASP A 400 3.72 14.81 29.30
C ASP A 400 4.53 14.08 30.38
N GLY A 401 4.59 14.61 31.61
CA GLY A 401 5.20 13.95 32.77
C GLY A 401 6.71 14.15 32.91
N THR A 402 7.34 14.90 32.02
CA THR A 402 8.79 15.19 32.03
C THR A 402 9.17 16.29 33.04
N ARG A 403 8.22 17.14 33.44
CA ARG A 403 8.39 18.15 34.48
C ARG A 403 7.65 17.74 35.75
N ASP A 404 8.27 17.97 36.91
CA ASP A 404 7.64 17.84 38.22
C ASP A 404 7.47 19.22 38.89
N PRO A 405 6.28 19.84 38.79
CA PRO A 405 5.96 21.11 39.43
C PRO A 405 6.10 21.10 40.96
N VAL A 406 5.82 19.97 41.62
CA VAL A 406 5.85 19.86 43.08
C VAL A 406 7.29 19.98 43.58
N THR A 407 8.22 19.26 42.92
CA THR A 407 9.66 19.34 43.24
C THR A 407 10.25 20.71 42.87
N LEU A 408 9.71 21.39 41.87
CA LEU A 408 10.13 22.73 41.45
C LEU A 408 9.57 23.86 42.34
N GLY A 409 8.71 23.54 43.31
CA GLY A 409 8.10 24.51 44.22
C GLY A 409 7.00 25.35 43.56
N ASP A 410 6.48 24.92 42.41
CA ASP A 410 5.31 25.53 41.81
C ASP A 410 4.09 25.25 42.69
N GLN A 411 3.33 26.29 43.06
CA GLN A 411 2.11 26.11 43.84
C GLN A 411 1.07 25.33 43.00
N ALA A 412 0.60 24.20 43.54
CA ALA A 412 -0.55 23.49 42.98
C ALA A 412 -1.78 24.42 43.01
N ARG A 413 -2.60 24.41 41.96
CA ARG A 413 -3.82 25.23 41.94
C ARG A 413 -4.94 24.52 42.69
N ASN A 414 -5.64 25.25 43.56
CA ASN A 414 -6.92 24.84 44.13
C ASN A 414 -7.96 24.63 43.02
N CYS A 415 -8.54 23.44 42.89
CA CYS A 415 -9.66 23.22 41.96
C CYS A 415 -11.01 23.41 42.66
N ALA A 416 -11.63 24.58 42.44
CA ALA A 416 -12.94 24.91 42.99
C ALA A 416 -14.11 24.16 42.30
N CYS A 417 -13.86 23.35 41.27
CA CYS A 417 -14.89 22.72 40.45
C CYS A 417 -15.34 21.33 40.94
N CYS A 418 -14.70 20.79 41.99
CA CYS A 418 -14.93 19.44 42.49
C CYS A 418 -15.90 19.35 43.70
N THR A 419 -16.29 20.47 44.30
CA THR A 419 -17.02 20.50 45.58
C THR A 419 -18.45 21.02 45.43
N ALA A 420 -19.31 20.24 44.76
CA ALA A 420 -20.76 20.50 44.72
C ALA A 420 -21.53 19.48 45.57
N THR A 421 -21.17 19.34 46.85
CA THR A 421 -22.03 18.74 47.88
C THR A 421 -21.61 19.23 49.27
N ALA A 422 -22.24 20.32 49.74
CA ALA A 422 -22.62 20.61 51.13
C ALA A 422 -22.67 22.13 51.36
N ALA A 423 -23.80 22.60 51.87
CA ALA A 423 -24.03 23.99 52.24
C ALA A 423 -23.24 24.36 53.52
N SER A 424 -22.69 25.57 53.56
CA SER A 424 -22.46 26.29 54.83
C SER A 424 -22.59 27.80 54.61
N PRO A 425 -23.43 28.51 55.38
CA PRO A 425 -23.55 29.96 55.33
C PRO A 425 -22.64 30.55 56.39
N ASN A 426 -21.54 31.19 55.96
CA ASN A 426 -20.84 32.32 56.60
C ASN A 426 -19.32 32.21 56.42
N GLY A 427 -18.71 33.30 55.93
CA GLY A 427 -17.32 33.63 56.28
C GLY A 427 -16.28 33.56 55.17
N CYS A 428 -16.28 34.57 54.30
CA CYS A 428 -15.10 35.36 53.93
C CYS A 428 -13.80 34.61 53.53
N CYS A 429 -13.56 34.43 52.23
CA CYS A 429 -12.24 34.68 51.61
C CYS A 429 -12.37 34.96 50.10
N ARG A 430 -11.44 35.76 49.60
CA ARG A 430 -11.54 36.65 48.43
C ARG A 430 -11.42 35.94 47.06
N SER A 431 -12.30 36.37 46.14
CA SER A 431 -12.22 36.40 44.67
C SER A 431 -11.82 35.13 43.86
N PRO A 432 -12.77 34.50 43.13
CA PRO A 432 -12.52 33.47 42.10
C PRO A 432 -12.04 34.01 40.73
N ALA A 433 -11.75 35.31 40.61
CA ALA A 433 -11.64 36.02 39.33
C ALA A 433 -10.36 35.75 38.49
N LEU A 434 -9.54 34.74 38.83
CA LEU A 434 -8.27 34.46 38.15
C LEU A 434 -8.19 33.10 37.46
N MET A 435 -9.26 32.30 37.49
CA MET A 435 -9.28 31.00 36.79
C MET A 435 -9.66 31.10 35.31
N PHE A 436 -10.39 32.15 34.91
CA PHE A 436 -10.91 32.31 33.54
C PHE A 436 -10.56 33.65 32.87
N SER A 437 -9.72 34.50 33.47
CA SER A 437 -9.27 35.75 32.81
C SER A 437 -8.33 35.53 31.62
N CYS A 438 -7.95 34.29 31.31
CA CYS A 438 -7.24 33.91 30.08
C CYS A 438 -8.18 33.25 29.04
N TRP A 439 -9.48 33.17 29.33
CA TRP A 439 -10.54 32.63 28.48
C TRP A 439 -11.49 33.74 27.99
N THR A 440 -11.03 34.98 27.94
CA THR A 440 -11.67 36.02 27.13
C THR A 440 -11.54 35.66 25.66
N ILE A 441 -12.60 35.04 25.12
CA ILE A 441 -12.91 35.00 23.68
C ILE A 441 -13.10 36.44 23.11
N GLY A 442 -13.14 37.46 23.97
CA GLY A 442 -13.29 38.88 23.61
C GLY A 442 -12.03 39.65 23.16
N GLU A 443 -10.81 39.12 23.31
CA GLU A 443 -9.58 39.79 22.80
C GLU A 443 -8.89 39.07 21.63
N TRP A 444 -9.49 37.96 21.14
CA TRP A 444 -9.00 37.21 19.97
C TRP A 444 -9.71 37.55 18.66
N LEU A 445 -10.51 38.63 18.64
CA LEU A 445 -11.04 39.23 17.42
C LEU A 445 -10.41 40.60 17.15
N PRO A 446 -9.26 40.66 16.46
CA PRO A 446 -9.05 41.68 15.46
C PRO A 446 -9.36 41.07 14.09
N SER A 447 -10.49 41.48 13.53
CA SER A 447 -10.76 41.53 12.08
C SER A 447 -10.45 40.25 11.26
N THR A 448 -11.50 39.51 10.88
CA THR A 448 -11.71 38.98 9.51
C THR A 448 -10.60 38.18 8.79
N ARG A 449 -9.49 37.77 9.43
CA ARG A 449 -8.40 37.01 8.76
C ARG A 449 -8.20 35.57 9.23
N TRP A 450 -8.75 35.18 10.39
CA TRP A 450 -8.64 33.78 10.88
C TRP A 450 -9.45 32.79 10.04
N PHE A 451 -10.54 33.24 9.39
CA PHE A 451 -11.40 32.40 8.55
C PHE A 451 -10.76 31.99 7.20
N GLU A 452 -9.78 32.74 6.66
CA GLU A 452 -9.21 32.47 5.33
C GLU A 452 -8.09 31.39 5.34
N THR A 453 -7.47 31.14 6.49
CA THR A 453 -6.30 30.22 6.55
C THR A 453 -6.69 28.75 6.75
N ILE A 454 -7.91 28.47 7.21
CA ILE A 454 -8.42 27.09 7.37
C ILE A 454 -9.11 26.58 6.10
N CYS A 455 -9.56 27.47 5.20
CA CYS A 455 -10.14 27.09 3.91
C CYS A 455 -9.14 27.06 2.74
N SER A 456 -7.85 27.30 2.99
CA SER A 456 -6.80 27.26 1.96
C SER A 456 -5.63 26.34 2.36
N ARG A 457 -5.90 25.03 2.49
CA ARG A 457 -4.93 23.94 2.27
C ARG A 457 -5.60 22.58 2.16
#